data_AF-A0A817XD38-F1
#
_entry.id   AF-A0A817XD38-F1
#
_cell.length_a   1.000
_cell.length_b   1.000
_cell.length_c   1.000
_cell.angle_alpha   90.00
_cell.angle_beta   90.00
_cell.angle_gamma   90.00
#
_symmetry.space_group_name_H-M   'P 1'
#
loop_
_entity.id
_entity.type
_entity.pdbx_description
1 polymer ?
#
loop_
_entity_poly.entity_id
_entity_poly.type
_entity_poly.pdbx_seq_one_letter_code
_entity_poly.pdbx_strand_id
1 'polypeptide(L)'
;MYSLQHSRYLEEKLFSQWIHREVAKTLEYFSRQNNLKGIVICTGNGHFLLTLVALHALQSIGNTMSIEVMFSTSTDLSASNQKLLKNQFPTVRLVDLSTIFNDSYLELRGWEIKPFAVLASRFQHVLLIDSDVLFLEKPSALFENELYLRTGTLFFYDRFDLSPKALRWVRSISMKSTGTIPHRTQESGVVVIDKGRTLMGLLSTCKLNEHEQRERVTYKHLHGDKDTWWLGFHLVDMAYSFIPSLTASIGHIHRRNVCGHILHLDQNHRPIWWNGGLFKNRYVNTRDILPIEVWLEEGKWTLATYSCLINHRQKPRSFNQYQRHLIENYTHITKHVYNIAPG
;
A
#
# COMPACT_ATOMS: atom_id res chain seq x y z
N MET A 1 -12.82 39.20 15.72
CA MET A 1 -13.27 38.21 16.71
C MET A 1 -14.20 37.13 16.12
N TYR A 2 -15.05 37.45 15.13
CA TYR A 2 -15.94 36.48 14.45
C TYR A 2 -15.25 35.44 13.54
N SER A 3 -14.04 35.70 13.01
CA SER A 3 -13.35 34.75 12.11
C SER A 3 -12.63 33.60 12.82
N LEU A 4 -12.19 33.80 14.07
CA LEU A 4 -11.49 32.79 14.86
C LEU A 4 -12.42 31.71 15.42
N GLN A 5 -13.66 32.06 15.80
CA GLN A 5 -14.65 31.10 16.30
C GLN A 5 -15.17 30.16 15.21
N HIS A 6 -15.34 30.65 13.96
CA HIS A 6 -15.80 29.82 12.86
C HIS A 6 -14.72 28.82 12.38
N SER A 7 -13.46 29.23 12.43
CA SER A 7 -12.31 28.34 12.16
C SER A 7 -12.23 27.19 13.17
N ARG A 8 -12.36 27.48 14.46
CA ARG A 8 -12.38 26.43 15.52
C ARG A 8 -13.55 25.47 15.38
N TYR A 9 -14.74 25.96 15.04
CA TYR A 9 -15.90 25.10 14.82
C TYR A 9 -15.71 24.15 13.63
N LEU A 10 -15.17 24.66 12.52
CA LEU A 10 -14.85 23.83 11.35
C LEU A 10 -13.70 22.86 11.64
N GLU A 11 -12.69 23.28 12.38
CA GLU A 11 -11.58 22.44 12.85
C GLU A 11 -12.06 21.33 13.79
N GLU A 12 -12.96 21.65 14.73
CA GLU A 12 -13.66 20.68 15.58
C GLU A 12 -14.54 19.74 14.75
N LYS A 13 -15.27 20.23 13.74
CA LYS A 13 -16.15 19.37 12.93
C LYS A 13 -15.40 18.51 11.91
N LEU A 14 -14.32 19.03 11.31
CA LEU A 14 -13.56 18.36 10.26
C LEU A 14 -12.45 17.48 10.84
N PHE A 15 -11.87 17.89 11.98
CA PHE A 15 -10.69 17.28 12.59
C PHE A 15 -10.80 17.12 14.13
N SER A 16 -12.01 16.97 14.68
CA SER A 16 -12.28 16.84 16.14
C SER A 16 -11.28 15.99 16.92
N GLN A 17 -10.76 14.91 16.35
CA GLN A 17 -9.93 13.96 17.07
C GLN A 17 -8.42 14.14 16.84
N TRP A 18 -8.03 14.95 15.86
CA TRP A 18 -6.62 15.13 15.45
C TRP A 18 -5.94 16.19 16.31
N ILE A 19 -6.70 17.21 16.68
CA ILE A 19 -6.18 18.43 17.32
C ILE A 19 -6.60 18.50 18.80
N HIS A 20 -7.68 17.83 19.23
CA HIS A 20 -8.23 18.01 20.58
C HIS A 20 -7.76 17.00 21.65
N ARG A 21 -6.99 15.95 21.31
CA ARG A 21 -6.27 15.17 22.34
C ARG A 21 -4.91 15.79 22.57
N GLU A 22 -4.84 16.71 23.54
CA GLU A 22 -3.65 17.44 23.94
C GLU A 22 -2.85 17.96 22.74
N VAL A 23 -3.18 19.15 22.25
CA VAL A 23 -2.43 19.86 21.19
C VAL A 23 -0.91 19.75 21.37
N ALA A 24 -0.43 19.71 22.63
CA ALA A 24 0.97 19.44 22.98
C ALA A 24 1.49 18.08 22.50
N LYS A 25 0.75 16.97 22.65
CA LYS A 25 1.12 15.64 22.15
C LYS A 25 1.03 15.55 20.63
N THR A 26 0.03 16.19 20.01
CA THR A 26 -0.07 16.27 18.54
C THR A 26 1.11 17.07 17.95
N LEU A 27 1.44 18.22 18.53
CA LEU A 27 2.61 19.00 18.13
C LEU A 27 3.92 18.28 18.46
N GLU A 28 4.04 17.55 19.58
CA GLU A 28 5.20 16.72 19.91
C GLU A 28 5.37 15.55 18.92
N TYR A 29 4.26 14.91 18.54
CA TYR A 29 4.20 13.85 17.54
C TYR A 29 4.67 14.35 16.16
N PHE A 30 4.28 15.56 15.76
CA PHE A 30 4.67 16.16 14.49
C PHE A 30 6.00 16.94 14.52
N SER A 31 6.48 17.37 15.70
CA SER A 31 7.74 18.10 15.89
C SER A 31 8.94 17.17 16.11
N ARG A 32 8.71 15.91 16.49
CA ARG A 32 9.70 14.84 16.36
C ARG A 32 9.86 14.45 14.89
N GLN A 33 10.33 15.39 14.07
CA GLN A 33 10.81 15.16 12.70
C GLN A 33 12.14 14.42 12.79
N ASN A 34 12.10 13.18 13.24
CA ASN A 34 13.22 12.28 13.07
C ASN A 34 13.13 11.84 11.62
N ASN A 35 14.15 12.15 10.81
CA ASN A 35 14.32 11.84 9.38
C ASN A 35 14.42 10.30 9.13
N LEU A 36 13.58 9.52 9.82
CA LEU A 36 13.57 8.08 9.84
C LEU A 36 12.80 7.56 8.64
N LYS A 37 13.42 6.60 7.96
CA LYS A 37 12.82 5.80 6.90
C LYS A 37 12.40 4.45 7.47
N GLY A 38 11.21 4.00 7.15
CA GLY A 38 10.72 2.70 7.62
C GLY A 38 9.57 2.14 6.81
N ILE A 39 9.40 0.82 6.97
CA ILE A 39 8.34 0.05 6.32
C ILE A 39 7.18 -0.10 7.29
N VAL A 40 5.97 0.10 6.78
CA VAL A 40 4.72 -0.15 7.50
C VAL A 40 3.99 -1.28 6.80
N ILE A 41 3.61 -2.32 7.55
CA ILE A 41 2.81 -3.45 7.06
C ILE A 41 1.54 -3.54 7.88
N CYS A 42 0.37 -3.46 7.24
CA CYS A 42 -0.90 -3.72 7.92
C CYS A 42 -1.20 -5.22 7.90
N THR A 43 -1.55 -5.78 9.05
CA THR A 43 -1.87 -7.21 9.17
C THR A 43 -3.07 -7.45 10.08
N GLY A 44 -3.77 -8.54 9.81
CA GLY A 44 -4.71 -9.16 10.73
C GLY A 44 -4.53 -10.68 10.70
N ASN A 45 -5.30 -11.42 11.48
CA ASN A 45 -5.21 -12.87 11.60
C ASN A 45 -5.33 -13.58 10.25
N GLY A 46 -6.22 -13.10 9.36
CA GLY A 46 -6.41 -13.67 8.02
C GLY A 46 -5.24 -13.46 7.05
N HIS A 47 -4.41 -12.45 7.28
CA HIS A 47 -3.24 -12.11 6.45
C HIS A 47 -1.91 -12.44 7.14
N PHE A 48 -1.95 -13.02 8.34
CA PHE A 48 -0.78 -13.18 9.20
C PHE A 48 0.34 -14.00 8.53
N LEU A 49 0.01 -15.12 7.87
CA LEU A 49 1.01 -15.94 7.18
C LEU A 49 1.65 -15.20 5.99
N LEU A 50 0.89 -14.36 5.29
CA LEU A 50 1.42 -13.51 4.22
C LEU A 50 2.43 -12.50 4.81
N THR A 51 2.09 -11.88 5.93
CA THR A 51 3.00 -10.99 6.66
C THR A 51 4.30 -11.68 7.06
N LEU A 52 4.26 -12.94 7.53
CA LEU A 52 5.49 -13.70 7.82
C LEU A 52 6.34 -13.93 6.57
N VAL A 53 5.71 -14.28 5.44
CA VAL A 53 6.39 -14.41 4.15
C VAL A 53 7.04 -13.09 3.74
N ALA A 54 6.30 -11.97 3.80
CA ALA A 54 6.81 -10.65 3.46
C ALA A 54 8.01 -10.24 4.34
N LEU A 55 7.97 -10.51 5.64
CA LEU A 55 9.08 -10.22 6.56
C LEU A 55 10.34 -11.03 6.23
N HIS A 56 10.21 -12.33 5.96
CA HIS A 56 11.34 -13.15 5.51
C HIS A 56 11.86 -12.73 4.12
N ALA A 57 10.97 -12.34 3.21
CA ALA A 57 11.35 -11.83 1.90
C ALA A 57 12.14 -10.50 2.00
N LEU A 58 11.73 -9.61 2.91
CA LEU A 58 12.44 -8.37 3.22
C LEU A 58 13.83 -8.64 3.83
N GLN A 59 13.96 -9.63 4.71
CA GLN A 59 15.28 -10.06 5.20
C GLN A 59 16.17 -10.58 4.06
N SER A 60 15.60 -11.41 3.18
CA SER A 60 16.32 -12.04 2.07
C SER A 60 16.81 -11.06 1.01
N ILE A 61 16.05 -9.99 0.74
CA ILE A 61 16.48 -8.94 -0.19
C ILE A 61 17.47 -7.95 0.44
N GLY A 62 17.78 -8.11 1.73
CA GLY A 62 18.71 -7.27 2.46
C GLY A 62 18.13 -5.90 2.84
N ASN A 63 16.85 -5.85 3.24
CA ASN A 63 16.26 -4.64 3.82
C ASN A 63 16.94 -4.27 5.14
N THR A 64 17.35 -3.01 5.27
CA THR A 64 17.95 -2.45 6.49
C THR A 64 17.03 -1.47 7.21
N MET A 65 15.88 -1.11 6.62
CA MET A 65 14.95 -0.16 7.21
C MET A 65 14.18 -0.80 8.36
N SER A 66 13.85 0.00 9.37
CA SER A 66 13.00 -0.42 10.47
C SER A 66 11.60 -0.77 9.98
N ILE A 67 10.97 -1.78 10.58
CA ILE A 67 9.65 -2.25 10.19
C ILE A 67 8.67 -2.09 11.36
N GLU A 68 7.50 -1.53 11.09
CA GLU A 68 6.34 -1.54 11.97
C GLU A 68 5.22 -2.38 11.36
N VAL A 69 4.73 -3.35 12.11
CA VAL A 69 3.56 -4.14 11.76
C VAL A 69 2.38 -3.60 12.57
N MET A 70 1.37 -3.14 11.84
CA MET A 70 0.21 -2.41 12.33
C MET A 70 -1.02 -3.30 12.30
N PHE A 71 -1.80 -3.27 13.38
CA PHE A 71 -3.09 -3.97 13.49
C PHE A 71 -4.03 -3.09 14.33
N SER A 72 -5.33 -3.38 14.34
CA SER A 72 -6.29 -2.64 15.17
C SER A 72 -7.08 -3.59 16.06
N THR A 73 -6.79 -3.56 17.36
CA THR A 73 -7.36 -4.43 18.42
C THR A 73 -6.80 -5.86 18.46
N SER A 74 -6.92 -6.49 19.63
CA SER A 74 -6.49 -7.89 19.84
C SER A 74 -7.30 -8.94 19.08
N THR A 75 -8.49 -8.58 18.58
CA THR A 75 -9.30 -9.50 17.74
C THR A 75 -8.84 -9.49 16.29
N ASP A 76 -8.26 -8.38 15.82
CA ASP A 76 -7.65 -8.29 14.49
C ASP A 76 -6.35 -9.09 14.43
N LEU A 77 -5.45 -8.94 15.41
CA LEU A 77 -4.23 -9.77 15.52
C LEU A 77 -4.15 -10.43 16.90
N SER A 78 -4.30 -11.76 16.95
CA SER A 78 -4.35 -12.53 18.20
C SER A 78 -3.03 -12.46 18.99
N ALA A 79 -3.11 -12.55 20.32
CA ALA A 79 -1.93 -12.57 21.18
C ALA A 79 -0.92 -13.69 20.82
N SER A 80 -1.42 -14.83 20.34
CA SER A 80 -0.57 -15.93 19.85
C SER A 80 0.23 -15.51 18.62
N ASN A 81 -0.42 -14.91 17.63
CA ASN A 81 0.22 -14.40 16.42
C ASN A 81 1.20 -13.27 16.73
N GLN A 82 0.85 -12.36 17.65
CA GLN A 82 1.75 -11.31 18.13
C GLN A 82 3.03 -11.90 18.75
N LYS A 83 2.88 -12.90 19.65
CA LYS A 83 4.00 -13.58 20.29
C LYS A 83 4.88 -14.31 19.27
N LEU A 84 4.27 -15.02 18.32
CA LEU A 84 4.98 -15.73 17.26
C LEU A 84 5.81 -14.77 16.41
N LEU A 85 5.22 -13.67 15.94
CA LEU A 85 5.91 -12.66 15.15
C LEU A 85 7.08 -12.04 15.93
N LYS A 86 6.87 -11.69 17.21
CA LYS A 86 7.95 -11.15 18.06
C LYS A 86 9.09 -12.13 18.30
N ASN A 87 8.80 -13.42 18.42
CA ASN A 87 9.82 -14.45 18.59
C ASN A 87 10.66 -14.62 17.32
N GLN A 88 10.02 -14.60 16.14
CA GLN A 88 10.73 -14.75 14.86
C GLN A 88 11.43 -13.47 14.40
N PHE A 89 10.84 -12.31 14.71
CA PHE A 89 11.31 -10.99 14.25
C PHE A 89 11.39 -10.01 15.43
N PRO A 90 12.37 -10.16 16.34
CA PRO A 90 12.45 -9.36 17.57
C PRO A 90 12.63 -7.85 17.30
N THR A 91 13.21 -7.49 16.15
CA THR A 91 13.44 -6.09 15.75
C THR A 91 12.20 -5.41 15.15
N VAL A 92 11.19 -6.17 14.71
CA VAL A 92 9.95 -5.63 14.16
C VAL A 92 9.11 -5.07 15.30
N ARG A 93 8.63 -3.83 15.20
CA ARG A 93 7.73 -3.26 16.20
C ARG A 93 6.28 -3.58 15.85
N LEU A 94 5.54 -4.09 16.84
CA LEU A 94 4.09 -4.26 16.76
C LEU A 94 3.40 -3.00 17.28
N VAL A 95 2.36 -2.55 16.60
CA VAL A 95 1.62 -1.34 16.97
C VAL A 95 0.13 -1.62 16.84
N ASP A 96 -0.57 -1.48 17.97
CA ASP A 96 -2.03 -1.56 18.01
C ASP A 96 -2.61 -0.16 17.81
N LEU A 97 -3.23 0.08 16.65
CA LEU A 97 -3.83 1.36 16.31
C LEU A 97 -5.03 1.72 17.19
N SER A 98 -5.69 0.74 17.82
CA SER A 98 -6.79 1.01 18.77
C SER A 98 -6.31 1.68 20.06
N THR A 99 -5.01 1.62 20.34
CA THR A 99 -4.39 2.36 21.46
C THR A 99 -4.09 3.82 21.11
N ILE A 100 -4.09 4.16 19.82
CA ILE A 100 -3.75 5.49 19.28
C ILE A 100 -5.03 6.23 18.87
N PHE A 101 -5.93 5.54 18.18
CA PHE A 101 -7.18 6.09 17.67
C PHE A 101 -8.40 5.49 18.35
N ASN A 102 -9.49 6.25 18.37
CA ASN A 102 -10.76 5.76 18.89
C ASN A 102 -11.39 4.75 17.91
N ASP A 103 -11.24 3.47 18.23
CA ASP A 103 -11.73 2.38 17.41
C ASP A 103 -13.27 2.34 17.29
N SER A 104 -14.02 2.85 18.28
CA SER A 104 -15.49 2.99 18.21
C SER A 104 -15.95 4.01 17.16
N TYR A 105 -15.03 4.82 16.65
CA TYR A 105 -15.31 5.81 15.63
C TYR A 105 -14.73 5.43 14.27
N LEU A 106 -13.49 4.91 14.26
CA LEU A 106 -12.82 4.58 13.00
C LEU A 106 -13.14 3.17 12.49
N GLU A 107 -13.44 2.21 13.37
CA GLU A 107 -13.73 0.81 13.04
C GLU A 107 -12.79 0.27 11.96
N LEU A 108 -11.48 0.28 12.21
CA LEU A 108 -10.49 -0.16 11.24
C LEU A 108 -10.49 -1.70 11.18
N ARG A 109 -11.10 -2.29 10.15
CA ARG A 109 -11.36 -3.73 9.98
C ARG A 109 -10.92 -4.29 8.63
N GLY A 110 -10.45 -3.44 7.72
CA GLY A 110 -10.04 -3.79 6.37
C GLY A 110 -8.99 -2.84 5.81
N TRP A 111 -9.09 -2.53 4.53
CA TRP A 111 -8.10 -1.74 3.80
C TRP A 111 -7.99 -0.29 4.28
N GLU A 112 -9.06 0.26 4.85
CA GLU A 112 -9.12 1.60 5.43
C GLU A 112 -8.09 1.85 6.55
N ILE A 113 -7.52 0.79 7.14
CA ILE A 113 -6.47 0.89 8.18
C ILE A 113 -5.20 1.57 7.65
N LYS A 114 -4.92 1.43 6.35
CA LYS A 114 -3.64 1.77 5.73
C LYS A 114 -3.23 3.25 5.90
N PRO A 115 -4.08 4.26 5.60
CA PRO A 115 -3.76 5.65 5.89
C PRO A 115 -3.47 5.92 7.37
N PHE A 116 -4.25 5.33 8.28
CA PHE A 116 -4.07 5.52 9.72
C PHE A 116 -2.80 4.84 10.25
N ALA A 117 -2.41 3.72 9.66
CA ALA A 117 -1.13 3.05 9.91
C ALA A 117 0.06 3.93 9.50
N VAL A 118 0.03 4.51 8.29
CA VAL A 118 1.07 5.46 7.84
C VAL A 118 1.12 6.66 8.78
N LEU A 119 -0.04 7.25 9.06
CA LEU A 119 -0.18 8.39 9.94
C LEU A 119 0.40 8.13 11.33
N ALA A 120 0.07 7.00 11.97
CA ALA A 120 0.50 6.64 13.32
C ALA A 120 1.94 6.14 13.42
N SER A 121 2.54 5.70 12.31
CA SER A 121 3.92 5.21 12.31
C SER A 121 4.92 6.24 12.82
N ARG A 122 6.02 5.80 13.42
CA ARG A 122 7.04 6.74 13.92
C ARG A 122 7.96 7.33 12.85
N PHE A 123 7.82 6.89 11.60
CA PHE A 123 8.71 7.27 10.51
C PHE A 123 8.23 8.56 9.86
N GLN A 124 9.14 9.44 9.47
CA GLN A 124 8.79 10.56 8.59
C GLN A 124 8.60 10.05 7.15
N HIS A 125 9.54 9.23 6.70
CA HIS A 125 9.54 8.63 5.36
C HIS A 125 9.01 7.20 5.46
N VAL A 126 7.77 7.02 5.02
CA VAL A 126 7.02 5.77 5.18
C VAL A 126 6.94 5.05 3.84
N LEU A 127 7.31 3.77 3.84
CA LEU A 127 6.99 2.82 2.79
C LEU A 127 5.90 1.88 3.32
N LEU A 128 4.64 2.16 2.99
CA LEU A 128 3.55 1.23 3.25
C LEU A 128 3.61 0.11 2.23
N ILE A 129 3.51 -1.13 2.68
CA ILE A 129 3.36 -2.31 1.82
C ILE A 129 2.23 -3.21 2.31
N ASP A 130 1.51 -3.84 1.38
CA ASP A 130 0.59 -4.92 1.68
C ASP A 130 1.33 -6.18 2.12
N SER A 131 0.67 -7.00 2.93
CA SER A 131 1.21 -8.29 3.41
C SER A 131 1.55 -9.28 2.31
N ASP A 132 1.00 -9.11 1.10
CA ASP A 132 1.22 -9.95 -0.07
C ASP A 132 2.08 -9.29 -1.15
N VAL A 133 2.84 -8.25 -0.78
CA VAL A 133 3.82 -7.62 -1.66
C VAL A 133 5.19 -8.27 -1.52
N LEU A 134 5.81 -8.54 -2.66
CA LEU A 134 7.18 -9.03 -2.76
C LEU A 134 7.98 -8.14 -3.71
N PHE A 135 9.26 -7.95 -3.41
CA PHE A 135 10.16 -7.04 -4.11
C PHE A 135 11.19 -7.79 -4.97
N LEU A 136 11.55 -7.21 -6.11
CA LEU A 136 12.64 -7.64 -6.98
C LEU A 136 13.86 -6.71 -6.90
N GLU A 137 13.70 -5.56 -6.25
CA GLU A 137 14.74 -4.57 -5.97
C GLU A 137 14.64 -4.11 -4.51
N LYS A 138 15.73 -3.62 -3.91
CA LYS A 138 15.72 -3.16 -2.52
C LYS A 138 14.64 -2.08 -2.33
N PRO A 139 13.72 -2.23 -1.35
CA PRO A 139 12.61 -1.28 -1.18
C PRO A 139 13.06 0.17 -0.90
N SER A 140 14.26 0.34 -0.31
CA SER A 140 14.84 1.66 -0.03
C SER A 140 15.06 2.51 -1.29
N ALA A 141 15.24 1.89 -2.46
CA ALA A 141 15.44 2.58 -3.72
C ALA A 141 14.24 3.47 -4.10
N LEU A 142 13.03 3.17 -3.60
CA LEU A 142 11.85 4.01 -3.83
C LEU A 142 11.97 5.40 -3.22
N PHE A 143 12.76 5.56 -2.14
CA PHE A 143 13.03 6.87 -1.53
C PHE A 143 14.05 7.71 -2.31
N GLU A 144 14.75 7.11 -3.28
CA GLU A 144 15.71 7.79 -4.15
C GLU A 144 15.07 8.23 -5.47
N ASN A 145 13.79 7.89 -5.68
CA ASN A 145 13.06 8.22 -6.89
C ASN A 145 12.89 9.74 -7.04
N GLU A 146 13.20 10.30 -8.22
CA GLU A 146 13.08 11.74 -8.48
C GLU A 146 11.67 12.28 -8.25
N LEU A 147 10.65 11.49 -8.59
CA LEU A 147 9.25 11.87 -8.38
C LEU A 147 8.94 11.98 -6.87
N TYR A 148 9.43 11.04 -6.08
CA TYR A 148 9.34 11.07 -4.63
C TYR A 148 10.07 12.27 -4.05
N LEU A 149 11.32 12.50 -4.46
CA LEU A 149 12.11 13.63 -4.00
C LEU A 149 11.40 14.96 -4.32
N ARG A 150 10.74 15.06 -5.48
CA ARG A 150 10.00 16.25 -5.90
C ARG A 150 8.72 16.49 -5.09
N THR A 151 7.86 15.49 -4.89
CA THR A 151 6.52 15.72 -4.29
C THR A 151 6.36 15.21 -2.87
N GLY A 152 7.31 14.43 -2.35
CA GLY A 152 7.17 13.70 -1.08
C GLY A 152 6.24 12.49 -1.18
N THR A 153 5.83 12.10 -2.40
CA THR A 153 4.96 10.95 -2.63
C THR A 153 5.38 10.15 -3.86
N LEU A 154 5.14 8.85 -3.81
CA LEU A 154 5.29 7.97 -4.96
C LEU A 154 4.15 6.94 -4.97
N PHE A 155 3.28 7.04 -5.97
CA PHE A 155 2.13 6.17 -6.17
C PHE A 155 2.28 5.35 -7.46
N PHE A 156 1.48 4.29 -7.57
CA PHE A 156 1.50 3.37 -8.70
C PHE A 156 0.11 3.25 -9.29
N TYR A 157 0.02 3.20 -10.62
CA TYR A 157 -1.25 2.90 -11.29
C TYR A 157 -1.60 1.43 -11.14
N ASP A 158 -2.89 1.12 -11.00
CA ASP A 158 -3.45 -0.21 -11.23
C ASP A 158 -3.82 -0.35 -12.72
N ARG A 159 -4.32 -1.52 -13.11
CA ARG A 159 -4.65 -1.89 -14.50
C ARG A 159 -6.00 -1.39 -15.01
N PHE A 160 -6.79 -0.74 -14.17
CA PHE A 160 -8.14 -0.29 -14.53
C PHE A 160 -8.21 1.22 -14.73
N ASP A 161 -9.07 1.64 -15.65
CA ASP A 161 -9.44 3.04 -15.80
C ASP A 161 -10.47 3.41 -14.72
N LEU A 162 -10.47 4.68 -14.29
CA LEU A 162 -11.53 5.18 -13.42
C LEU A 162 -12.89 5.07 -14.11
N SER A 163 -13.87 4.49 -13.42
CA SER A 163 -15.22 4.39 -13.97
C SER A 163 -15.84 5.77 -14.23
N PRO A 164 -16.73 5.93 -15.23
CA PRO A 164 -17.41 7.19 -15.46
C PRO A 164 -18.18 7.71 -14.24
N LYS A 165 -18.71 6.79 -13.40
CA LYS A 165 -19.38 7.14 -12.13
C LYS A 165 -18.39 7.74 -11.13
N ALA A 166 -17.23 7.10 -10.94
CA ALA A 166 -16.17 7.59 -10.06
C ALA A 166 -15.67 8.96 -10.53
N LEU A 167 -15.38 9.09 -11.83
CA LEU A 167 -14.87 10.34 -12.41
C LEU A 167 -15.84 11.52 -12.25
N ARG A 168 -17.15 11.32 -12.47
CA ARG A 168 -18.16 12.35 -12.22
C ARG A 168 -18.18 12.78 -10.75
N TRP A 169 -18.11 11.81 -9.84
CA TRP A 169 -18.09 12.10 -8.41
C TRP A 169 -16.82 12.87 -8.01
N VAL A 170 -15.64 12.41 -8.41
CA VAL A 170 -14.37 13.12 -8.17
C VAL A 170 -14.46 14.57 -8.66
N ARG A 171 -14.93 14.80 -9.90
CA ARG A 171 -15.07 16.16 -10.44
C ARG A 171 -16.02 17.03 -9.62
N SER A 172 -17.11 16.45 -9.08
CA SER A 172 -18.06 17.20 -8.25
C SER A 172 -17.47 17.68 -6.92
N ILE A 173 -16.44 16.99 -6.40
CA ILE A 173 -15.79 17.35 -5.12
C ILE A 173 -14.44 18.07 -5.32
N SER A 174 -13.90 18.08 -6.55
CA SER A 174 -12.58 18.65 -6.88
C SER A 174 -12.64 20.07 -7.46
N MET A 175 -13.68 20.84 -7.12
CA MET A 175 -14.04 22.12 -7.78
C MET A 175 -12.95 23.21 -7.76
N LYS A 176 -11.88 23.04 -6.98
CA LYS A 176 -10.80 24.03 -6.83
C LYS A 176 -9.40 23.51 -7.16
N SER A 177 -9.22 22.22 -7.47
CA SER A 177 -7.87 21.71 -7.74
C SER A 177 -7.41 22.06 -9.14
N THR A 178 -6.14 22.43 -9.27
CA THR A 178 -5.48 22.72 -10.55
C THR A 178 -4.87 21.47 -11.19
N GLY A 179 -4.81 20.35 -10.46
CA GLY A 179 -4.22 19.10 -10.92
C GLY A 179 -5.07 18.36 -11.95
N THR A 180 -4.41 17.56 -12.80
CA THR A 180 -5.13 16.64 -13.69
C THR A 180 -5.55 15.40 -12.91
N ILE A 181 -6.84 15.03 -12.99
CA ILE A 181 -7.34 13.78 -12.42
C ILE A 181 -6.69 12.61 -13.16
N PRO A 182 -6.08 11.63 -12.46
CA PRO A 182 -5.47 10.49 -13.12
C PRO A 182 -6.50 9.68 -13.90
N HIS A 183 -6.11 9.17 -15.08
CA HIS A 183 -7.05 8.38 -15.91
C HIS A 183 -7.28 6.96 -15.36
N ARG A 184 -6.27 6.39 -14.70
CA ARG A 184 -6.29 5.04 -14.13
C ARG A 184 -6.46 5.07 -12.62
N THR A 185 -7.04 4.01 -12.10
CA THR A 185 -7.13 3.77 -10.66
C THR A 185 -5.72 3.57 -10.09
N GLN A 186 -5.55 3.88 -8.81
CA GLN A 186 -4.29 3.64 -8.09
C GLN A 186 -4.21 2.20 -7.58
N GLU A 187 -3.00 1.63 -7.54
CA GLU A 187 -2.67 0.48 -6.72
C GLU A 187 -2.07 0.97 -5.39
N SER A 188 -2.59 0.50 -4.26
CA SER A 188 -2.15 0.87 -2.91
C SER A 188 -1.44 -0.27 -2.18
N GLY A 189 -1.08 -1.34 -2.89
CA GLY A 189 -0.18 -2.38 -2.38
C GLY A 189 1.19 -1.84 -1.96
N VAL A 190 1.67 -0.76 -2.59
CA VAL A 190 2.82 0.02 -2.13
C VAL A 190 2.50 1.51 -2.21
N VAL A 191 2.76 2.23 -1.12
CA VAL A 191 2.60 3.69 -1.04
C VAL A 191 3.82 4.29 -0.35
N VAL A 192 4.44 5.30 -0.98
CA VAL A 192 5.61 5.98 -0.41
C VAL A 192 5.25 7.42 -0.06
N ILE A 193 5.47 7.83 1.19
CA ILE A 193 5.05 9.13 1.73
C ILE A 193 6.15 9.75 2.59
N ASP A 194 6.38 11.06 2.43
CA ASP A 194 7.10 11.92 3.36
C ASP A 194 6.09 12.72 4.20
N LYS A 195 5.77 12.23 5.40
CA LYS A 195 4.79 12.87 6.28
C LYS A 195 5.17 14.31 6.64
N GLY A 196 6.46 14.62 6.71
CA GLY A 196 6.93 15.96 7.07
C GLY A 196 6.55 17.01 6.03
N ARG A 197 6.49 16.61 4.75
CA ARG A 197 6.13 17.50 3.64
C ARG A 197 4.68 17.39 3.23
N THR A 198 4.03 16.26 3.51
CA THR A 198 2.74 15.92 2.91
C THR A 198 1.62 15.66 3.91
N LEU A 199 1.76 16.17 5.15
CA LEU A 199 0.82 15.88 6.22
C LEU A 199 -0.64 16.18 5.82
N MET A 200 -0.93 17.36 5.26
CA MET A 200 -2.31 17.74 4.91
C MET A 200 -2.94 16.79 3.88
N GLY A 201 -2.17 16.33 2.89
CA GLY A 201 -2.61 15.32 1.93
C GLY A 201 -2.94 13.99 2.62
N LEU A 202 -2.08 13.54 3.54
CA LEU A 202 -2.32 12.33 4.34
C LEU A 202 -3.53 12.46 5.27
N LEU A 203 -3.73 13.61 5.93
CA LEU A 203 -4.91 13.86 6.78
C LEU A 203 -6.20 13.79 5.96
N SER A 204 -6.19 14.38 4.76
CA SER A 204 -7.28 14.30 3.80
C SER A 204 -7.54 12.86 3.34
N THR A 205 -6.49 12.09 3.02
CA THR A 205 -6.60 10.65 2.74
C THR A 205 -7.24 9.90 3.90
N CYS A 206 -6.81 10.12 5.15
CA CYS A 206 -7.42 9.49 6.31
C CYS A 206 -8.90 9.89 6.48
N LYS A 207 -9.26 11.15 6.25
CA LYS A 207 -10.66 11.60 6.31
C LYS A 207 -11.52 10.84 5.32
N LEU A 208 -11.03 10.59 4.11
CA LEU A 208 -11.75 9.80 3.11
C LEU A 208 -11.98 8.33 3.53
N ASN A 209 -11.18 7.80 4.46
CA ASN A 209 -11.21 6.42 4.96
C ASN A 209 -11.79 6.27 6.39
N GLU A 210 -12.16 7.37 7.03
CA GLU A 210 -12.89 7.37 8.30
C GLU A 210 -14.26 6.68 8.12
N HIS A 211 -14.74 5.98 9.14
CA HIS A 211 -15.91 5.09 9.05
C HIS A 211 -17.14 5.73 8.42
N GLU A 212 -17.59 6.86 8.99
CA GLU A 212 -18.79 7.53 8.49
C GLU A 212 -18.61 7.98 7.03
N GLN A 213 -17.45 8.55 6.71
CA GLN A 213 -17.15 9.04 5.36
C GLN A 213 -17.02 7.91 4.34
N ARG A 214 -16.31 6.83 4.66
CA ARG A 214 -16.07 5.72 3.73
C ARG A 214 -17.35 4.97 3.42
N GLU A 215 -18.15 4.64 4.44
CA GLU A 215 -19.36 3.82 4.28
C GLU A 215 -20.48 4.60 3.60
N ARG A 216 -20.61 5.89 3.92
CA ARG A 216 -21.72 6.69 3.38
C ARG A 216 -21.41 7.29 2.03
N VAL A 217 -20.14 7.57 1.73
CA VAL A 217 -19.74 8.35 0.57
C VAL A 217 -18.61 7.68 -0.21
N THR A 218 -17.39 7.64 0.31
CA THR A 218 -16.18 7.36 -0.49
C THR A 218 -16.25 5.99 -1.19
N TYR A 219 -16.54 4.91 -0.45
CA TYR A 219 -16.52 3.54 -1.00
C TYR A 219 -17.77 3.22 -1.83
N LYS A 220 -18.77 4.10 -1.88
CA LYS A 220 -19.87 3.99 -2.86
C LYS A 220 -19.46 4.42 -4.27
N HIS A 221 -18.35 5.16 -4.37
CA HIS A 221 -17.83 5.71 -5.63
C HIS A 221 -16.47 5.12 -6.02
N LEU A 222 -15.65 4.73 -5.04
CA LEU A 222 -14.31 4.18 -5.22
C LEU A 222 -14.21 2.75 -4.68
N HIS A 223 -13.16 2.03 -5.07
CA HIS A 223 -12.90 0.68 -4.60
C HIS A 223 -11.89 0.67 -3.45
N GLY A 224 -12.40 0.73 -2.22
CA GLY A 224 -11.57 0.72 -1.01
C GLY A 224 -10.67 1.95 -0.90
N ASP A 225 -9.52 1.78 -0.23
CA ASP A 225 -8.58 2.86 0.06
C ASP A 225 -7.79 3.31 -1.19
N LYS A 226 -7.71 2.47 -2.22
CA LYS A 226 -6.80 2.59 -3.36
C LYS A 226 -6.71 4.01 -3.93
N ASP A 227 -7.84 4.54 -4.36
CA ASP A 227 -7.91 5.87 -5.00
C ASP A 227 -7.98 7.03 -4.00
N THR A 228 -8.11 6.75 -2.70
CA THR A 228 -8.20 7.79 -1.67
C THR A 228 -6.85 8.48 -1.42
N TRP A 229 -5.74 7.83 -1.76
CA TRP A 229 -4.39 8.36 -1.59
C TRP A 229 -4.16 9.59 -2.47
N TRP A 230 -4.24 9.45 -3.79
CA TRP A 230 -4.11 10.61 -4.68
C TRP A 230 -5.27 11.59 -4.53
N LEU A 231 -6.49 11.10 -4.29
CA LEU A 231 -7.66 11.97 -4.14
C LEU A 231 -7.54 12.88 -2.91
N GLY A 232 -7.05 12.34 -1.79
CA GLY A 232 -6.83 13.12 -0.56
C GLY A 232 -5.94 14.33 -0.82
N PHE A 233 -4.83 14.11 -1.53
CA PHE A 233 -3.88 15.16 -1.93
C PHE A 233 -4.48 16.14 -2.93
N HIS A 234 -5.22 15.62 -3.92
CA HIS A 234 -5.88 16.40 -4.95
C HIS A 234 -6.91 17.38 -4.35
N LEU A 235 -7.71 16.94 -3.38
CA LEU A 235 -8.74 17.77 -2.73
C LEU A 235 -8.16 18.95 -1.93
N VAL A 236 -6.93 18.83 -1.45
CA VAL A 236 -6.23 19.90 -0.72
C VAL A 236 -5.20 20.63 -1.60
N ASP A 237 -5.27 20.44 -2.92
CA ASP A 237 -4.39 21.04 -3.93
C ASP A 237 -2.88 20.83 -3.64
N MET A 238 -2.53 19.66 -3.09
CA MET A 238 -1.14 19.25 -2.86
C MET A 238 -0.62 18.42 -4.03
N ALA A 239 0.62 18.69 -4.42
CA ALA A 239 1.29 17.90 -5.45
C ALA A 239 1.47 16.44 -5.02
N TYR A 240 1.27 15.52 -5.96
CA TYR A 240 1.57 14.11 -5.82
C TYR A 240 2.17 13.55 -7.11
N SER A 241 2.82 12.39 -7.04
CA SER A 241 3.43 11.76 -8.22
C SER A 241 3.04 10.30 -8.37
N PHE A 242 2.82 9.90 -9.62
CA PHE A 242 2.70 8.50 -10.04
C PHE A 242 3.93 8.10 -10.84
N ILE A 243 4.41 6.86 -10.67
CA ILE A 243 5.36 6.29 -11.62
C ILE A 243 4.67 6.17 -12.98
N PRO A 244 5.30 6.65 -14.09
CA PRO A 244 4.66 6.72 -15.40
C PRO A 244 4.48 5.35 -16.06
N SER A 245 5.24 4.33 -15.64
CA SER A 245 5.15 2.98 -16.18
C SER A 245 3.78 2.36 -15.93
N LEU A 246 3.24 1.66 -16.92
CA LEU A 246 2.01 0.89 -16.76
C LEU A 246 2.24 -0.40 -15.97
N THR A 247 1.16 -0.99 -15.47
CA THR A 247 1.19 -2.31 -14.83
C THR A 247 1.60 -3.40 -15.83
N ALA A 248 2.47 -4.28 -15.36
CA ALA A 248 2.92 -5.49 -16.05
C ALA A 248 2.26 -6.72 -15.43
N SER A 249 2.39 -7.87 -16.08
CA SER A 249 2.05 -9.18 -15.51
C SER A 249 3.32 -9.98 -15.24
N ILE A 250 3.34 -10.68 -14.09
CA ILE A 250 4.42 -11.57 -13.67
C ILE A 250 3.86 -12.97 -13.40
N GLY A 251 4.48 -13.99 -13.95
CA GLY A 251 4.01 -15.37 -13.80
C GLY A 251 4.61 -16.31 -14.82
N HIS A 252 3.77 -17.18 -15.38
CA HIS A 252 4.17 -18.19 -16.36
C HIS A 252 3.50 -17.93 -17.70
N ILE A 253 4.07 -18.55 -18.75
CA ILE A 253 3.46 -18.48 -20.08
C ILE A 253 2.31 -19.48 -20.15
N HIS A 254 1.12 -18.98 -20.45
CA HIS A 254 -0.02 -19.80 -20.83
C HIS A 254 -0.46 -19.44 -22.25
N ARG A 255 -0.27 -20.37 -23.19
CA ARG A 255 -0.43 -20.16 -24.64
C ARG A 255 0.51 -19.06 -25.16
N ARG A 256 0.01 -17.83 -25.33
CA ARG A 256 0.76 -16.65 -25.79
C ARG A 256 0.69 -15.49 -24.79
N ASN A 257 0.19 -15.75 -23.59
CA ASN A 257 -0.08 -14.75 -22.58
C ASN A 257 0.83 -14.99 -21.38
N VAL A 258 1.21 -13.92 -20.69
CA VAL A 258 1.81 -14.05 -19.35
C VAL A 258 0.66 -13.96 -18.35
N CYS A 259 0.51 -15.00 -17.53
CA CYS A 259 -0.59 -15.12 -16.59
C CYS A 259 -0.06 -15.21 -15.17
N GLY A 260 -0.59 -14.35 -14.29
CA GLY A 260 -0.19 -14.33 -12.89
C GLY A 260 -0.61 -13.05 -12.17
N HIS A 261 0.35 -12.46 -11.46
CA HIS A 261 0.15 -11.30 -10.60
C HIS A 261 0.44 -9.97 -11.31
N ILE A 262 0.09 -8.88 -10.66
CA ILE A 262 0.31 -7.52 -11.14
C ILE A 262 1.71 -7.10 -10.70
N LEU A 263 2.55 -6.79 -11.67
CA LEU A 263 3.92 -6.32 -11.50
C LEU A 263 3.99 -4.82 -11.72
N HIS A 264 4.73 -4.13 -10.86
CA HIS A 264 5.02 -2.71 -10.99
C HIS A 264 6.48 -2.49 -11.33
N LEU A 265 6.70 -1.54 -12.24
CA LEU A 265 8.01 -1.19 -12.77
C LEU A 265 8.44 0.19 -12.25
N ASP A 266 9.71 0.53 -12.44
CA ASP A 266 10.22 1.90 -12.24
C ASP A 266 10.06 2.75 -13.50
N GLN A 267 10.47 4.03 -13.41
CA GLN A 267 10.46 4.94 -14.57
C GLN A 267 11.36 4.48 -15.73
N ASN A 268 12.25 3.53 -15.50
CA ASN A 268 13.14 2.93 -16.50
C ASN A 268 12.65 1.55 -16.96
N HIS A 269 11.38 1.22 -16.70
CA HIS A 269 10.76 -0.05 -17.06
C HIS A 269 11.44 -1.29 -16.46
N ARG A 270 12.10 -1.14 -15.29
CA ARG A 270 12.68 -2.25 -14.53
C ARG A 270 11.68 -2.77 -13.49
N PRO A 271 11.55 -4.09 -13.30
CA PRO A 271 10.59 -4.65 -12.36
C PRO A 271 11.01 -4.44 -10.90
N ILE A 272 10.14 -3.84 -10.09
CA ILE A 272 10.46 -3.48 -8.69
C ILE A 272 9.74 -4.38 -7.69
N TRP A 273 8.43 -4.58 -7.85
CA TRP A 273 7.61 -5.29 -6.87
C TRP A 273 6.31 -5.77 -7.51
N TRP A 274 5.69 -6.80 -6.93
CA TRP A 274 4.38 -7.28 -7.36
C TRP A 274 3.45 -7.50 -6.18
N ASN A 275 2.14 -7.40 -6.44
CA ASN A 275 1.09 -7.68 -5.47
C ASN A 275 0.47 -9.05 -5.71
N GLY A 276 0.15 -9.78 -4.65
CA GLY A 276 -0.63 -11.01 -4.70
C GLY A 276 0.07 -12.25 -4.14
N GLY A 277 1.32 -12.11 -3.70
CA GLY A 277 2.13 -13.21 -3.15
C GLY A 277 2.57 -14.21 -4.22
N LEU A 278 2.55 -15.49 -3.87
CA LEU A 278 3.03 -16.59 -4.72
C LEU A 278 1.97 -17.67 -4.99
N PHE A 279 0.71 -17.45 -4.62
CA PHE A 279 -0.35 -18.42 -4.86
C PHE A 279 -1.08 -18.11 -6.16
N LYS A 280 -1.38 -19.14 -6.94
CA LYS A 280 -2.21 -19.01 -8.16
C LYS A 280 -3.54 -18.33 -7.86
N ASN A 281 -4.21 -18.76 -6.80
CA ASN A 281 -5.37 -18.07 -6.23
C ASN A 281 -5.49 -18.42 -4.74
N ARG A 282 -5.05 -17.51 -3.88
CA ARG A 282 -5.07 -17.70 -2.42
C ARG A 282 -6.47 -17.92 -1.82
N TYR A 283 -7.52 -17.43 -2.49
CA TYR A 283 -8.89 -17.56 -2.02
C TYR A 283 -9.50 -18.93 -2.34
N VAL A 284 -8.84 -19.71 -3.21
CA VAL A 284 -9.27 -21.04 -3.63
C VAL A 284 -8.35 -22.12 -3.06
N ASN A 285 -7.02 -21.97 -3.24
CA ASN A 285 -6.06 -22.96 -2.82
C ASN A 285 -4.72 -22.32 -2.40
N THR A 286 -4.37 -22.48 -1.13
CA THR A 286 -3.08 -22.05 -0.56
C THR A 286 -1.99 -23.11 -0.67
N ARG A 287 -2.19 -24.17 -1.45
CA ARG A 287 -1.15 -25.16 -1.80
C ARG A 287 -0.62 -25.01 -3.22
N ASP A 288 -1.34 -24.31 -4.09
CA ASP A 288 -0.97 -24.13 -5.50
C ASP A 288 -0.12 -22.88 -5.69
N ILE A 289 1.20 -23.09 -5.70
CA ILE A 289 2.17 -22.04 -6.00
C ILE A 289 2.10 -21.66 -7.49
N LEU A 290 2.10 -20.36 -7.77
CA LEU A 290 2.21 -19.79 -9.10
C LEU A 290 3.68 -19.84 -9.55
N PRO A 291 4.02 -20.52 -10.65
CA PRO A 291 5.36 -20.42 -11.22
C PRO A 291 5.60 -19.00 -11.73
N ILE A 292 6.69 -18.39 -11.28
CA ILE A 292 7.13 -17.06 -11.69
C ILE A 292 8.38 -17.22 -12.56
N GLU A 293 8.20 -17.18 -13.88
CA GLU A 293 9.23 -17.51 -14.87
C GLU A 293 9.57 -16.33 -15.77
N VAL A 294 8.54 -15.56 -16.12
CA VAL A 294 8.62 -14.43 -17.04
C VAL A 294 7.73 -13.28 -16.57
N TRP A 295 7.94 -12.12 -17.17
CA TRP A 295 7.04 -10.99 -17.04
C TRP A 295 6.81 -10.31 -18.40
N LEU A 296 5.73 -9.55 -18.50
CA LEU A 296 5.35 -8.81 -19.70
C LEU A 296 4.72 -7.49 -19.31
N GLU A 297 5.15 -6.40 -19.95
CA GLU A 297 4.55 -5.07 -19.78
C GLU A 297 3.68 -4.69 -20.98
N GLU A 298 2.84 -3.66 -20.76
CA GLU A 298 2.05 -2.98 -21.78
C GLU A 298 1.17 -3.91 -22.62
N GLY A 299 -0.10 -4.09 -22.28
CA GLY A 299 -0.93 -4.98 -23.08
C GLY A 299 -2.41 -4.89 -22.77
N LYS A 300 -3.17 -5.79 -23.40
CA LYS A 300 -4.58 -5.98 -23.08
C LYS A 300 -4.72 -7.02 -21.97
N TRP A 301 -5.29 -6.59 -20.86
CA TRP A 301 -5.63 -7.47 -19.76
C TRP A 301 -6.84 -8.34 -20.11
N THR A 302 -6.75 -9.62 -19.83
CA THR A 302 -7.87 -10.56 -19.88
C THR A 302 -8.08 -11.10 -18.48
N LEU A 303 -9.24 -10.77 -17.90
CA LEU A 303 -9.62 -11.26 -16.57
C LEU A 303 -10.27 -12.63 -16.72
N ALA A 304 -9.56 -13.68 -16.34
CA ALA A 304 -10.08 -15.03 -16.19
C ALA A 304 -9.81 -15.51 -14.74
N THR A 305 -9.79 -16.82 -14.49
CA THR A 305 -9.36 -17.40 -13.19
C THR A 305 -7.97 -16.91 -12.75
N TYR A 306 -7.12 -16.53 -13.72
CA TYR A 306 -5.88 -15.78 -13.53
C TYR A 306 -5.90 -14.50 -14.37
N SER A 307 -5.27 -13.42 -13.87
CA SER A 307 -5.09 -12.21 -14.67
C SER A 307 -3.99 -12.45 -15.69
N CYS A 308 -4.33 -12.39 -16.98
CA CYS A 308 -3.38 -12.60 -18.07
C CYS A 308 -3.20 -11.32 -18.87
N LEU A 309 -1.95 -11.05 -19.25
CA LEU A 309 -1.60 -9.94 -20.13
C LEU A 309 -1.19 -10.46 -21.51
N ILE A 310 -1.71 -9.80 -22.54
CA ILE A 310 -1.37 -10.07 -23.94
C ILE A 310 -0.76 -8.81 -24.55
N ASN A 311 0.44 -8.95 -25.10
CA ASN A 311 1.08 -7.94 -25.92
C ASN A 311 1.55 -8.59 -27.22
N HIS A 312 0.95 -8.20 -28.34
CA HIS A 312 1.32 -8.74 -29.67
C HIS A 312 2.63 -8.15 -30.22
N ARG A 313 3.16 -7.10 -29.61
CA ARG A 313 4.34 -6.36 -30.07
C ARG A 313 5.60 -6.71 -29.26
N GLN A 314 5.46 -7.11 -28.01
CA GLN A 314 6.59 -7.45 -27.15
C GLN A 314 6.56 -8.93 -26.76
N LYS A 315 7.75 -9.54 -26.68
CA LYS A 315 7.93 -10.88 -26.15
C LYS A 315 8.04 -10.85 -24.62
N PRO A 316 7.60 -11.90 -23.89
CA PRO A 316 7.86 -12.04 -22.47
C PRO A 316 9.35 -11.90 -22.17
N ARG A 317 9.67 -11.16 -21.10
CA ARG A 317 11.03 -10.88 -20.66
C ARG A 317 11.42 -11.83 -19.53
N SER A 318 12.70 -12.20 -19.50
CA SER A 318 13.29 -13.01 -18.45
C SER A 318 13.81 -12.14 -17.31
N PHE A 319 13.86 -12.72 -16.12
CA PHE A 319 14.52 -12.13 -14.96
C PHE A 319 16.04 -12.23 -15.06
N ASN A 320 16.75 -11.25 -14.50
CA ASN A 320 18.19 -11.36 -14.31
C ASN A 320 18.53 -12.40 -13.24
N GLN A 321 19.81 -12.75 -13.09
CA GLN A 321 20.24 -13.79 -12.14
C GLN A 321 19.86 -13.48 -10.69
N TYR A 322 20.00 -12.24 -10.26
CA TYR A 322 19.65 -11.79 -8.91
C TYR A 322 18.15 -11.95 -8.63
N GLN A 323 17.31 -11.50 -9.56
CA GLN A 323 15.86 -11.59 -9.46
C GLN A 323 15.36 -13.04 -9.47
N ARG A 324 15.95 -13.92 -10.29
CA ARG A 324 15.63 -15.36 -10.26
C ARG A 324 15.92 -15.97 -8.90
N HIS A 325 17.08 -15.65 -8.32
CA HIS A 325 17.45 -16.13 -7.00
C HIS A 325 16.49 -15.65 -5.91
N LEU A 326 16.04 -14.39 -5.96
CA LEU A 326 15.02 -13.88 -5.05
C LEU A 326 13.69 -14.65 -5.17
N ILE A 327 13.22 -14.87 -6.40
CA ILE A 327 11.95 -15.58 -6.68
C ILE A 327 12.01 -17.03 -6.16
N GLU A 328 13.11 -17.72 -6.39
CA GLU A 328 13.35 -19.08 -5.87
C GLU A 328 13.31 -19.08 -4.33
N ASN A 329 14.02 -18.14 -3.70
CA ASN A 329 14.06 -18.04 -2.25
C ASN A 329 12.67 -17.72 -1.66
N TYR A 330 11.91 -16.79 -2.25
CA TYR A 330 10.55 -16.48 -1.81
C TYR A 330 9.60 -17.66 -1.94
N THR A 331 9.80 -18.49 -2.96
CA THR A 331 9.07 -19.74 -3.15
C THR A 331 9.37 -20.72 -2.01
N HIS A 332 10.65 -20.89 -1.65
CA HIS A 332 11.06 -21.71 -0.51
C HIS A 332 10.48 -21.19 0.81
N ILE A 333 10.57 -19.88 1.06
CA ILE A 333 10.00 -19.22 2.24
C ILE A 333 8.50 -19.47 2.33
N THR A 334 7.76 -19.28 1.23
CA THR A 334 6.30 -19.46 1.22
C THR A 334 5.93 -20.91 1.50
N LYS A 335 6.61 -21.87 0.86
CA LYS A 335 6.39 -23.30 1.14
C LYS A 335 6.65 -23.62 2.61
N HIS A 336 7.71 -23.09 3.20
CA HIS A 336 8.04 -23.29 4.61
C HIS A 336 6.98 -22.70 5.55
N VAL A 337 6.62 -21.43 5.39
CA VAL A 337 5.64 -20.73 6.26
C VAL A 337 4.26 -21.40 6.19
N TYR A 338 3.86 -21.92 5.03
CA TYR A 338 2.58 -22.57 4.82
C TYR A 338 2.61 -24.10 5.02
N ASN A 339 3.74 -24.68 5.45
CA ASN A 339 3.92 -26.12 5.60
C ASN A 339 3.55 -26.93 4.33
N ILE A 340 3.93 -26.43 3.16
CA ILE A 340 3.74 -27.09 1.86
C ILE A 340 4.94 -27.99 1.61
N ALA A 341 4.72 -29.28 1.35
CA ALA A 341 5.79 -30.24 1.09
C ALA A 341 6.67 -29.80 -0.11
N PRO A 342 7.98 -30.10 -0.08
CA PRO A 342 8.81 -30.00 -1.28
C PRO A 342 8.28 -31.01 -2.29
N GLY A 343 7.60 -30.50 -3.32
CA GLY A 343 7.18 -31.26 -4.50
C GLY A 343 8.30 -31.43 -5.51
#